data_AF-C7MXT4-F1
#
_entry.id   AF-C7MXT4-F1
#
_cell.length_a   1.000
_cell.length_b   1.000
_cell.length_c   1.000
_cell.angle_alpha   90.00
_cell.angle_beta   90.00
_cell.angle_gamma   90.00
#
_symmetry.space_group_name_H-M   'P 1'
#
loop_
_entity.id
_entity.type
_entity.pdbx_description
1 polymer ?
#
loop_
_entity_poly.entity_id
_entity_poly.type
_entity_poly.pdbx_seq_one_letter_code
_entity_poly.pdbx_strand_id
1 'polypeptide(L)'
;MTTLTVALALPWVAGIVLVGFDGRRPIIAWLTVAVLAANLAVLLLLAFDVLTRGDTQLVTGDWPAGVGIVLRADALGITFALLSVFVLLIATTAEAINGVRVRTFPGLAVLLSAGLSGLFLTYDVFNFYVFFELSMTVSYVLTAYGGRTRQLRAALVFTAVNLLGSFLFLLAVAGTYRVTGTLLMSDVAAHMDQVSDHASLLIALGFFVAFSVKVGLFPFHFWLPTVYAGTRPAVAAILSGAVANIGSYGLLRFGVGMFEEQLRLAAVVVIVLGAASIVYGALLAVSRGDPAEMLAYSTIGQIGYVLVAIGVGGVVGLTAAVLYSVVNGLNKTLLFLGVGMRGKLVAAAFVIGAFSVAGIPPAVGFIGKLEMFRTAIAASNPTLVVLLFVGSSLSLIYLFQVYQRVFWHKNASTGNLAGGGASSWAPERTSPLPLRTLTLVLALIVLAAGLWPEPLLQLSGNAADALIRR
;
A
#
# COMPACT_ATOMS: atom_id res chain seq x y z
N MET A 1 -26.64 4.59 13.40
CA MET A 1 -25.68 4.24 12.33
C MET A 1 -24.61 3.39 12.98
N THR A 2 -24.27 2.23 12.42
CA THR A 2 -23.17 1.41 12.97
C THR A 2 -21.83 2.11 12.71
N THR A 3 -20.81 1.84 13.52
CA THR A 3 -19.45 2.38 13.34
C THR A 3 -18.94 2.13 11.91
N LEU A 4 -19.26 0.97 11.35
CA LEU A 4 -18.98 0.58 9.97
C LEU A 4 -19.61 1.54 8.94
N THR A 5 -20.89 1.92 9.09
CA THR A 5 -21.53 2.88 8.19
C THR A 5 -20.86 4.24 8.26
N VAL A 6 -20.47 4.70 9.46
CA VAL A 6 -19.83 6.00 9.64
C VAL A 6 -18.44 6.03 9.00
N ALA A 7 -17.66 4.94 9.12
CA ALA A 7 -16.34 4.80 8.51
C ALA A 7 -16.37 4.95 6.98
N LEU A 8 -17.50 4.62 6.34
CA LEU A 8 -17.70 4.81 4.91
C LEU A 8 -18.33 6.16 4.59
N ALA A 9 -19.46 6.48 5.23
CA ALA A 9 -20.24 7.67 4.89
C ALA A 9 -19.46 8.98 5.14
N LEU A 10 -18.65 9.05 6.20
CA LEU A 10 -17.90 10.24 6.56
C LEU A 10 -16.94 10.70 5.44
N PRO A 11 -15.96 9.90 4.99
CA PRO A 11 -15.07 10.31 3.91
C PRO A 11 -15.80 10.46 2.57
N TRP A 12 -16.88 9.72 2.31
CA TRP A 12 -17.69 9.88 1.10
C TRP A 12 -18.34 11.26 1.01
N VAL A 13 -19.13 11.63 2.01
CA VAL A 13 -19.85 12.91 2.05
C VAL A 13 -18.86 14.07 2.12
N ALA A 14 -17.87 13.99 3.02
CA ALA A 14 -16.88 15.03 3.18
C ALA A 14 -16.03 15.21 1.91
N GLY A 15 -15.65 14.13 1.23
CA GLY A 15 -14.88 14.18 -0.01
C GLY A 15 -15.62 14.92 -1.12
N ILE A 16 -16.89 14.57 -1.36
CA ILE A 16 -17.75 15.24 -2.37
C ILE A 16 -17.86 16.74 -2.07
N VAL A 17 -18.14 17.09 -0.82
CA VAL A 17 -18.27 18.49 -0.38
C VAL A 17 -16.95 19.24 -0.56
N LEU A 18 -15.82 18.66 -0.13
CA LEU A 18 -14.50 19.30 -0.19
C LEU A 18 -13.98 19.51 -1.62
N VAL A 19 -14.34 18.65 -2.57
CA VAL A 19 -14.01 18.86 -4.01
C VAL A 19 -14.63 20.14 -4.55
N GLY A 20 -15.81 20.53 -4.03
CA GLY A 20 -16.48 21.77 -4.41
C GLY A 20 -15.71 23.03 -4.02
N PHE A 21 -14.90 22.99 -2.95
CA PHE A 21 -14.18 24.14 -2.45
C PHE A 21 -12.80 24.34 -3.08
N ASP A 22 -12.18 25.51 -2.86
CA ASP A 22 -10.80 25.76 -3.27
C ASP A 22 -9.81 25.23 -2.23
N GLY A 23 -9.24 24.06 -2.49
CA GLY A 23 -8.25 23.43 -1.64
C GLY A 23 -6.94 24.20 -1.45
N ARG A 24 -6.68 25.26 -2.24
CA ARG A 24 -5.54 26.16 -2.02
C ARG A 24 -5.70 27.01 -0.76
N ARG A 25 -6.94 27.17 -0.28
CA ARG A 25 -7.21 27.91 0.97
C ARG A 25 -6.75 27.07 2.16
N PRO A 26 -5.97 27.64 3.11
CA PRO A 26 -5.42 26.88 4.23
C PRO A 26 -6.52 26.25 5.10
N ILE A 27 -7.66 26.92 5.24
CA ILE A 27 -8.81 26.38 5.98
C ILE A 27 -9.35 25.08 5.38
N ILE A 28 -9.41 24.95 4.05
CA ILE A 28 -9.88 23.74 3.38
C ILE A 28 -8.83 22.62 3.49
N ALA A 29 -7.54 22.96 3.38
CA ALA A 29 -6.46 22.01 3.60
C ALA A 29 -6.48 21.43 5.02
N TRP A 30 -6.65 22.27 6.05
CA TRP A 30 -6.72 21.81 7.45
C TRP A 30 -8.05 21.11 7.79
N LEU A 31 -9.17 21.52 7.19
CA LEU A 31 -10.43 20.81 7.31
C LEU A 31 -10.31 19.38 6.77
N THR A 32 -9.57 19.19 5.67
CA THR A 32 -9.28 17.88 5.08
C THR A 32 -8.46 17.01 6.03
N VAL A 33 -7.44 17.58 6.67
CA VAL A 33 -6.66 16.89 7.72
C VAL A 33 -7.57 16.48 8.89
N ALA A 34 -8.47 17.35 9.33
CA ALA A 34 -9.42 17.06 10.40
C ALA A 34 -10.39 15.92 10.02
N VAL A 35 -10.90 15.89 8.78
CA VAL A 35 -11.76 14.81 8.28
C VAL A 35 -11.02 13.47 8.23
N LEU A 36 -9.77 13.45 7.74
CA LEU A 36 -8.97 12.22 7.72
C LEU A 36 -8.63 11.73 9.13
N ALA A 37 -8.36 12.64 10.07
CA ALA A 37 -8.14 12.31 11.47
C ALA A 37 -9.41 11.75 12.14
N ALA A 38 -10.57 12.34 11.86
CA ALA A 38 -11.86 11.82 12.32
C ALA A 38 -12.14 10.43 11.73
N ASN A 39 -11.87 10.22 10.44
CA ASN A 39 -12.03 8.92 9.80
C ASN A 39 -11.10 7.86 10.42
N LEU A 40 -9.85 8.22 10.69
CA LEU A 40 -8.90 7.34 11.39
C LEU A 40 -9.40 6.98 12.79
N ALA A 41 -9.95 7.94 13.54
CA ALA A 41 -10.53 7.69 14.85
C ALA A 41 -11.73 6.73 14.78
N VAL A 42 -12.62 6.90 13.80
CA VAL A 42 -13.75 5.98 13.58
C VAL A 42 -13.25 4.57 13.22
N LEU A 43 -12.22 4.44 12.39
CA LEU A 43 -11.62 3.15 12.07
C LEU A 43 -10.93 2.51 13.29
N LEU A 44 -10.33 3.29 14.18
CA LEU A 44 -9.76 2.78 15.44
C LEU A 44 -10.85 2.27 16.39
N LEU A 45 -12.00 2.94 16.46
CA LEU A 45 -13.15 2.45 17.22
C LEU A 45 -13.69 1.15 16.61
N LEU A 46 -13.80 1.08 15.29
CA LEU A 46 -14.21 -0.14 14.58
C LEU A 46 -13.19 -1.28 14.79
N ALA A 47 -11.90 -0.98 14.82
CA ALA A 47 -10.85 -1.94 15.14
C ALA A 47 -10.99 -2.49 16.55
N PHE A 48 -11.29 -1.63 17.52
CA PHE A 48 -11.55 -2.06 18.89
C PHE A 48 -12.78 -2.98 18.97
N ASP A 49 -13.87 -2.64 18.27
CA ASP A 49 -15.06 -3.49 18.20
C ASP A 49 -14.72 -4.87 17.60
N VAL A 50 -13.98 -4.92 16.48
CA VAL A 50 -13.61 -6.19 15.82
C VAL A 50 -12.66 -7.04 16.65
N LEU A 51 -11.68 -6.44 17.31
CA LEU A 51 -10.73 -7.17 18.14
C LEU A 51 -11.34 -7.70 19.44
N THR A 52 -12.42 -7.10 19.94
CA THR A 52 -13.07 -7.51 21.20
C THR A 52 -14.31 -8.37 21.00
N ARG A 53 -15.08 -8.13 19.94
CA ARG A 53 -16.38 -8.79 19.69
C ARG A 53 -16.39 -9.69 18.45
N GLY A 54 -15.32 -9.68 17.65
CA GLY A 54 -15.25 -10.37 16.37
C GLY A 54 -15.81 -9.55 15.21
N ASP A 55 -15.89 -10.17 14.04
CA ASP A 55 -16.22 -9.50 12.79
C ASP A 55 -17.57 -8.77 12.83
N THR A 56 -17.60 -7.57 12.28
CA THR A 56 -18.83 -6.77 12.16
C THR A 56 -19.32 -6.81 10.72
N GLN A 57 -20.58 -7.21 10.52
CA GLN A 57 -21.20 -7.27 9.20
C GLN A 57 -22.44 -6.39 9.12
N LEU A 58 -22.69 -5.83 7.93
CA LEU A 58 -23.87 -5.05 7.59
C LEU A 58 -24.30 -5.36 6.16
N VAL A 59 -25.56 -5.75 5.99
CA VAL A 59 -26.20 -5.83 4.67
C VAL A 59 -26.76 -4.44 4.32
N THR A 60 -26.31 -3.86 3.22
CA THR A 60 -26.77 -2.53 2.82
C THR A 60 -28.22 -2.54 2.36
N GLY A 61 -29.00 -1.51 2.74
CA GLY A 61 -30.35 -1.29 2.22
C GLY A 61 -31.43 -2.19 2.81
N ASP A 62 -31.11 -2.98 3.85
CA ASP A 62 -32.04 -3.91 4.51
C ASP A 62 -32.68 -4.93 3.55
N TRP A 63 -31.97 -5.22 2.46
CA TRP A 63 -32.35 -6.28 1.52
C TRP A 63 -32.20 -7.66 2.17
N PRO A 64 -32.95 -8.68 1.72
CA PRO A 64 -32.73 -10.05 2.14
C PRO A 64 -31.28 -10.51 1.93
N ALA A 65 -30.84 -11.48 2.74
CA ALA A 65 -29.54 -12.11 2.58
C ALA A 65 -29.35 -12.64 1.15
N GLY A 66 -28.18 -12.40 0.57
CA GLY A 66 -27.85 -12.79 -0.81
C GLY A 66 -28.30 -11.80 -1.89
N VAL A 67 -29.04 -10.74 -1.56
CA VAL A 67 -29.43 -9.67 -2.50
C VAL A 67 -28.66 -8.38 -2.26
N GLY A 68 -28.54 -7.97 -0.99
CA GLY A 68 -27.83 -6.74 -0.62
C GLY A 68 -26.31 -6.90 -0.62
N ILE A 69 -25.60 -5.79 -0.86
CA ILE A 69 -24.14 -5.75 -0.72
C ILE A 69 -23.78 -5.94 0.76
N VAL A 70 -22.88 -6.89 1.03
CA VAL A 70 -22.36 -7.13 2.37
C VAL A 70 -21.11 -6.29 2.60
N LEU A 71 -21.14 -5.48 3.64
CA LEU A 71 -19.99 -4.81 4.21
C LEU A 71 -19.54 -5.62 5.43
N ARG A 72 -18.27 -6.03 5.45
CA ARG A 72 -17.67 -6.81 6.54
C ARG A 72 -16.39 -6.12 6.98
N ALA A 73 -16.33 -5.79 8.25
CA ALA A 73 -15.12 -5.38 8.92
C ALA A 73 -14.55 -6.60 9.67
N ASP A 74 -13.48 -7.15 9.14
CA ASP A 74 -12.65 -8.18 9.78
C ASP A 74 -11.25 -7.62 10.07
N ALA A 75 -10.41 -8.41 10.76
CA ALA A 75 -9.07 -7.98 11.15
C ALA A 75 -8.19 -7.60 9.94
N LEU A 76 -8.33 -8.31 8.81
CA LEU A 76 -7.56 -8.01 7.59
C LEU A 76 -7.97 -6.66 6.98
N GLY A 77 -9.26 -6.46 6.74
CA GLY A 77 -9.81 -5.25 6.15
C GLY A 77 -9.50 -4.01 6.98
N ILE A 78 -9.69 -4.11 8.31
CA ILE A 78 -9.40 -3.00 9.23
C ILE A 78 -7.92 -2.65 9.25
N THR A 79 -7.02 -3.65 9.22
CA THR A 79 -5.57 -3.41 9.22
C THR A 79 -5.15 -2.54 8.03
N PHE A 80 -5.62 -2.89 6.83
CA PHE A 80 -5.28 -2.17 5.61
C PHE A 80 -6.01 -0.83 5.48
N ALA A 81 -7.23 -0.71 6.00
CA ALA A 81 -7.95 0.55 6.10
C ALA A 81 -7.25 1.55 7.03
N LEU A 82 -6.86 1.12 8.24
CA LEU A 82 -6.13 1.93 9.21
C LEU A 82 -4.82 2.45 8.63
N LEU A 83 -4.02 1.56 8.04
CA LEU A 83 -2.76 1.93 7.38
C LEU A 83 -2.98 2.96 6.28
N SER A 84 -3.95 2.73 5.41
CA SER A 84 -4.20 3.59 4.25
C SER A 84 -4.67 5.00 4.66
N VAL A 85 -5.59 5.09 5.62
CA VAL A 85 -6.07 6.38 6.14
C VAL A 85 -4.99 7.09 6.95
N PHE A 86 -4.17 6.36 7.71
CA PHE A 86 -3.01 6.93 8.40
C PHE A 86 -1.99 7.53 7.41
N VAL A 87 -1.66 6.82 6.34
CA VAL A 87 -0.75 7.32 5.30
C VAL A 87 -1.33 8.56 4.61
N LEU A 88 -2.63 8.54 4.27
CA LEU A 88 -3.33 9.70 3.70
C LEU A 88 -3.30 10.90 4.64
N LEU A 89 -3.54 10.68 5.94
CA LEU A 89 -3.48 11.72 6.96
C LEU A 89 -2.09 12.37 6.96
N ILE A 90 -1.02 11.59 7.12
CA ILE A 90 0.35 12.12 7.20
C ILE A 90 0.75 12.86 5.91
N ALA A 91 0.48 12.27 4.73
CA ALA A 91 0.84 12.89 3.46
C ALA A 91 0.03 14.18 3.19
N THR A 92 -1.24 14.21 3.57
CA THR A 92 -2.11 15.38 3.42
C THR A 92 -1.71 16.48 4.41
N THR A 93 -1.35 16.14 5.64
CA THR A 93 -0.78 17.10 6.60
C THR A 93 0.52 17.70 6.07
N ALA A 94 1.39 16.90 5.45
CA ALA A 94 2.61 17.40 4.83
C ALA A 94 2.33 18.39 3.68
N GLU A 95 1.32 18.15 2.84
CA GLU A 95 0.93 19.11 1.79
C GLU A 95 0.20 20.33 2.34
N ALA A 96 -0.62 20.20 3.39
CA ALA A 96 -1.27 21.32 4.06
C ALA A 96 -0.25 22.30 4.66
N ILE A 97 0.83 21.79 5.26
CA ILE A 97 1.94 22.61 5.77
C ILE A 97 2.74 23.26 4.64
N ASN A 98 2.98 22.55 3.53
CA ASN A 98 3.71 23.08 2.38
C ASN A 98 2.91 24.11 1.56
N GLY A 99 1.60 24.13 1.71
CA GLY A 99 0.68 24.89 0.87
C GLY A 99 0.22 24.07 -0.35
N VAL A 100 -1.07 23.77 -0.37
CA VAL A 100 -1.72 23.01 -1.45
C VAL A 100 -1.67 23.81 -2.77
N ARG A 101 -1.26 23.15 -3.86
CA ARG A 101 -1.02 23.80 -5.16
C ARG A 101 -2.21 23.77 -6.11
N VAL A 102 -3.03 22.74 -5.99
CA VAL A 102 -4.16 22.48 -6.89
C VAL A 102 -5.43 22.38 -6.07
N ARG A 103 -6.46 23.10 -6.51
CA ARG A 103 -7.76 23.20 -5.85
C ARG A 103 -8.34 21.85 -5.42
N THR A 104 -8.23 20.84 -6.28
CA THR A 104 -8.89 19.54 -6.08
C THR A 104 -8.16 18.59 -5.15
N PHE A 105 -6.89 18.84 -4.79
CA PHE A 105 -6.09 17.90 -4.01
C PHE A 105 -6.74 17.47 -2.69
N PRO A 106 -7.27 18.39 -1.83
CA PRO A 106 -7.80 17.97 -0.54
C PRO A 106 -9.07 17.13 -0.65
N GLY A 107 -10.00 17.51 -1.53
CA GLY A 107 -11.19 16.70 -1.82
C GLY A 107 -10.85 15.33 -2.40
N LEU A 108 -9.88 15.26 -3.31
CA LEU A 108 -9.40 13.98 -3.86
C LEU A 108 -8.73 13.10 -2.79
N ALA A 109 -7.97 13.67 -1.86
CA ALA A 109 -7.35 12.90 -0.77
C ALA A 109 -8.41 12.22 0.13
N VAL A 110 -9.52 12.91 0.41
CA VAL A 110 -10.63 12.36 1.20
C VAL A 110 -11.47 11.38 0.39
N LEU A 111 -11.71 11.63 -0.91
CA LEU A 111 -12.35 10.65 -1.80
C LEU A 111 -11.50 9.37 -1.94
N LEU A 112 -10.18 9.49 -1.95
CA LEU A 112 -9.30 8.32 -1.92
C LEU A 112 -9.45 7.55 -0.60
N SER A 113 -9.56 8.25 0.53
CA SER A 113 -9.88 7.62 1.82
C SER A 113 -11.23 6.88 1.77
N ALA A 114 -12.22 7.43 1.07
CA ALA A 114 -13.54 6.83 0.91
C ALA A 114 -13.46 5.54 0.06
N GLY A 115 -12.76 5.59 -1.07
CA GLY A 115 -12.52 4.43 -1.93
C GLY A 115 -11.74 3.32 -1.23
N LEU A 116 -10.64 3.66 -0.56
CA LEU A 116 -9.82 2.67 0.16
C LEU A 116 -10.58 2.05 1.35
N SER A 117 -11.29 2.86 2.14
CA SER A 117 -12.10 2.32 3.25
C SER A 117 -13.20 1.40 2.73
N GLY A 118 -13.89 1.76 1.65
CA GLY A 118 -14.89 0.91 1.01
C GLY A 118 -14.30 -0.41 0.48
N LEU A 119 -13.14 -0.34 -0.18
CA LEU A 119 -12.46 -1.48 -0.74
C LEU A 119 -12.07 -2.51 0.32
N PHE A 120 -11.53 -2.07 1.46
CA PHE A 120 -11.10 -2.98 2.51
C PHE A 120 -12.24 -3.47 3.41
N LEU A 121 -13.40 -2.81 3.40
CA LEU A 121 -14.55 -3.14 4.27
C LEU A 121 -15.71 -3.80 3.51
N THR A 122 -15.55 -4.12 2.22
CA THR A 122 -16.55 -4.84 1.45
C THR A 122 -16.27 -6.34 1.42
N TYR A 123 -17.36 -7.12 1.40
CA TYR A 123 -17.31 -8.58 1.28
C TYR A 123 -17.96 -9.09 -0.02
N ASP A 124 -18.14 -8.19 -0.99
CA ASP A 124 -18.64 -8.49 -2.33
C ASP A 124 -17.57 -8.20 -3.37
N VAL A 125 -17.37 -9.14 -4.30
CA VAL A 125 -16.32 -9.11 -5.32
C VAL A 125 -16.49 -7.96 -6.31
N PHE A 126 -17.72 -7.67 -6.76
CA PHE A 126 -17.97 -6.59 -7.70
C PHE A 126 -17.94 -5.23 -7.00
N ASN A 127 -18.44 -5.14 -5.78
CA ASN A 127 -18.33 -3.92 -5.02
C ASN A 127 -16.88 -3.59 -4.66
N PHE A 128 -16.03 -4.60 -4.43
CA PHE A 128 -14.58 -4.41 -4.34
C PHE A 128 -14.03 -3.78 -5.62
N TYR A 129 -14.43 -4.28 -6.80
CA TYR A 129 -14.05 -3.69 -8.09
C TYR A 129 -14.49 -2.22 -8.22
N VAL A 130 -15.71 -1.88 -7.79
CA VAL A 130 -16.20 -0.49 -7.82
C VAL A 130 -15.33 0.44 -6.95
N PHE A 131 -15.04 0.04 -5.72
CA PHE A 131 -14.16 0.83 -4.84
C PHE A 131 -12.71 0.85 -5.31
N PHE A 132 -12.26 -0.21 -5.98
CA PHE A 132 -10.96 -0.27 -6.65
C PHE A 132 -10.89 0.80 -7.74
N GLU A 133 -11.85 0.83 -8.67
CA GLU A 133 -11.89 1.81 -9.75
C GLU A 133 -12.02 3.25 -9.23
N LEU A 134 -12.81 3.47 -8.18
CA LEU A 134 -12.89 4.77 -7.52
C LEU A 134 -11.52 5.20 -6.98
N SER A 135 -10.86 4.33 -6.23
CA SER A 135 -9.54 4.60 -5.64
C SER A 135 -8.49 4.84 -6.72
N MET A 136 -8.53 4.05 -7.80
CA MET A 136 -7.61 4.17 -8.92
C MET A 136 -7.81 5.45 -9.71
N THR A 137 -9.06 5.80 -10.03
CA THR A 137 -9.42 7.03 -10.73
C THR A 137 -8.91 8.25 -9.97
N VAL A 138 -9.17 8.30 -8.66
CA VAL A 138 -8.67 9.38 -7.80
C VAL A 138 -7.14 9.40 -7.77
N SER A 139 -6.48 8.24 -7.69
CA SER A 139 -5.02 8.12 -7.69
C SER A 139 -4.38 8.58 -9.00
N TYR A 140 -5.03 8.34 -10.16
CA TYR A 140 -4.58 8.85 -11.46
C TYR A 140 -4.56 10.37 -11.48
N VAL A 141 -5.64 11.00 -11.01
CA VAL A 141 -5.75 12.47 -10.94
C VAL A 141 -4.74 13.04 -9.93
N LEU A 142 -4.57 12.41 -8.77
CA LEU A 142 -3.56 12.81 -7.80
C LEU A 142 -2.13 12.66 -8.36
N THR A 143 -1.86 11.70 -9.22
CA THR A 143 -0.53 11.53 -9.85
C THR A 143 -0.16 12.75 -10.70
N ALA A 144 -1.14 13.37 -11.36
CA ALA A 144 -0.99 14.60 -12.14
C ALA A 144 -0.84 15.88 -11.27
N TYR A 145 -0.93 15.77 -9.94
CA TYR A 145 -0.87 16.90 -9.02
C TYR A 145 0.41 17.73 -9.18
N GLY A 146 0.23 19.04 -9.34
CA GLY A 146 1.31 20.00 -9.61
C GLY A 146 1.44 20.39 -11.08
N GLY A 147 0.82 19.64 -12.01
CA GLY A 147 0.53 20.09 -13.37
C GLY A 147 1.73 20.26 -14.31
N ARG A 148 2.93 19.74 -13.98
CA ARG A 148 4.06 19.77 -14.94
C ARG A 148 4.04 18.54 -15.83
N THR A 149 4.72 18.62 -16.98
CA THR A 149 4.78 17.56 -17.99
C THR A 149 5.21 16.20 -17.43
N ARG A 150 6.15 16.19 -16.46
CA ARG A 150 6.60 14.95 -15.79
C ARG A 150 5.46 14.26 -15.02
N GLN A 151 4.64 15.02 -14.28
CA GLN A 151 3.49 14.48 -13.55
C GLN A 151 2.38 14.01 -14.49
N LEU A 152 2.13 14.74 -15.58
CA LEU A 152 1.13 14.34 -16.58
C LEU A 152 1.54 13.04 -17.28
N ARG A 153 2.81 12.91 -17.69
CA ARG A 153 3.34 11.66 -18.26
C ARG A 153 3.24 10.50 -17.28
N ALA A 154 3.56 10.74 -16.01
CA ALA A 154 3.41 9.73 -14.95
C ALA A 154 1.95 9.29 -14.80
N ALA A 155 1.00 10.22 -14.76
CA ALA A 155 -0.42 9.91 -14.69
C ALA A 155 -0.88 9.09 -15.89
N LEU A 156 -0.50 9.47 -17.12
CA LEU A 156 -0.85 8.71 -18.34
C LEU A 156 -0.31 7.28 -18.30
N VAL A 157 0.96 7.08 -17.92
CA VAL A 157 1.55 5.73 -17.78
C VAL A 157 0.82 4.94 -16.70
N PHE A 158 0.53 5.58 -15.56
CA PHE A 158 -0.16 4.93 -14.46
C PHE A 158 -1.56 4.46 -14.88
N THR A 159 -2.34 5.35 -15.50
CA THR A 159 -3.69 5.09 -15.98
C THR A 159 -3.71 4.01 -17.05
N ALA A 160 -2.88 4.11 -18.09
CA ALA A 160 -2.90 3.15 -19.19
C ALA A 160 -2.61 1.71 -18.72
N VAL A 161 -1.62 1.54 -17.85
CA VAL A 161 -1.21 0.21 -17.39
C VAL A 161 -2.17 -0.36 -16.36
N ASN A 162 -2.68 0.48 -15.45
CA ASN A 162 -3.58 -0.03 -14.42
C ASN A 162 -5.01 -0.24 -14.94
N LEU A 163 -5.48 0.53 -15.94
CA LEU A 163 -6.75 0.22 -16.62
C LEU A 163 -6.71 -1.14 -17.32
N LEU A 164 -5.55 -1.56 -17.86
CA LEU A 164 -5.40 -2.91 -18.40
C LEU A 164 -5.55 -3.96 -17.28
N GLY A 165 -4.95 -3.73 -16.12
CA GLY A 165 -5.13 -4.57 -14.93
C GLY A 165 -6.59 -4.60 -14.46
N SER A 166 -7.26 -3.46 -14.42
CA SER A 166 -8.69 -3.32 -14.11
C SER A 166 -9.57 -4.10 -15.07
N PHE A 167 -9.26 -4.08 -16.36
CA PHE A 167 -10.00 -4.83 -17.35
C PHE A 167 -9.88 -6.34 -17.12
N LEU A 168 -8.67 -6.85 -16.85
CA LEU A 168 -8.46 -8.25 -16.47
C LEU A 168 -9.18 -8.61 -15.16
N PHE A 169 -9.20 -7.68 -14.20
CA PHE A 169 -9.94 -7.85 -12.96
C PHE A 169 -11.44 -8.03 -13.24
N LEU A 170 -12.04 -7.16 -14.05
CA LEU A 170 -13.46 -7.23 -14.40
C LEU A 170 -13.81 -8.53 -15.16
N LEU A 171 -12.92 -9.01 -16.04
CA LEU A 171 -13.11 -10.31 -16.69
C LEU A 171 -13.11 -11.47 -15.68
N ALA A 172 -12.23 -11.44 -14.67
CA ALA A 172 -12.23 -12.43 -13.61
C ALA A 172 -13.50 -12.36 -12.74
N VAL A 173 -14.01 -11.15 -12.47
CA VAL A 173 -15.31 -10.96 -11.79
C VAL A 173 -16.45 -11.57 -12.61
N ALA A 174 -16.52 -11.27 -13.91
CA ALA A 174 -17.54 -11.80 -14.81
C ALA A 174 -17.46 -13.34 -14.92
N GLY A 175 -16.24 -13.89 -15.01
CA GLY A 175 -15.99 -15.33 -14.99
C GLY A 175 -16.47 -15.99 -13.70
N THR A 176 -16.17 -15.38 -12.55
CA THR A 176 -16.61 -15.84 -11.22
C THR A 176 -18.13 -15.92 -11.14
N TYR A 177 -18.83 -14.84 -11.52
CA TYR A 177 -20.29 -14.82 -11.52
C TYR A 177 -20.89 -15.85 -12.49
N ARG A 178 -20.27 -16.03 -13.66
CA ARG A 178 -20.73 -16.99 -14.66
C ARG A 178 -20.71 -18.45 -14.17
N VAL A 179 -19.77 -18.81 -13.30
CA VAL A 179 -19.61 -20.19 -12.81
C VAL A 179 -20.24 -20.42 -11.44
N THR A 180 -20.38 -19.39 -10.60
CA THR A 180 -20.96 -19.51 -9.24
C THR A 180 -22.38 -18.96 -9.10
N GLY A 181 -22.78 -18.01 -9.95
CA GLY A 181 -24.05 -17.28 -9.81
C GLY A 181 -24.09 -16.27 -8.66
N THR A 182 -22.98 -16.02 -7.96
CA THR A 182 -22.90 -15.11 -6.81
C THR A 182 -21.59 -14.32 -6.83
N LEU A 183 -21.55 -13.22 -6.08
CA LEU A 183 -20.39 -12.36 -5.90
C LEU A 183 -20.07 -12.09 -4.43
N LEU A 184 -20.85 -12.67 -3.51
CA LEU A 184 -20.52 -12.68 -2.09
C LEU A 184 -19.30 -13.58 -1.87
N MET A 185 -18.23 -13.05 -1.27
CA MET A 185 -16.93 -13.74 -1.21
C MET A 185 -17.00 -15.11 -0.51
N SER A 186 -17.80 -15.24 0.56
CA SER A 186 -18.02 -16.52 1.25
C SER A 186 -18.67 -17.56 0.35
N ASP A 187 -19.69 -17.15 -0.40
CA ASP A 187 -20.43 -18.06 -1.26
C ASP A 187 -19.57 -18.44 -2.46
N VAL A 188 -18.82 -17.50 -3.03
CA VAL A 188 -17.86 -17.83 -4.09
C VAL A 188 -16.87 -18.88 -3.61
N ALA A 189 -16.28 -18.71 -2.43
CA ALA A 189 -15.34 -19.68 -1.85
C ALA A 189 -16.00 -21.07 -1.66
N ALA A 190 -17.27 -21.12 -1.23
CA ALA A 190 -17.99 -22.37 -1.04
C ALA A 190 -18.40 -23.08 -2.36
N HIS A 191 -18.70 -22.31 -3.40
CA HIS A 191 -19.11 -22.86 -4.70
C HIS A 191 -17.91 -23.23 -5.60
N MET A 192 -16.71 -22.70 -5.34
CA MET A 192 -15.51 -23.02 -6.13
C MET A 192 -15.14 -24.49 -6.12
N ASP A 193 -15.44 -25.22 -5.04
CA ASP A 193 -15.18 -26.65 -4.93
C ASP A 193 -16.01 -27.49 -5.93
N GLN A 194 -17.07 -26.92 -6.50
CA GLN A 194 -17.97 -27.57 -7.48
C GLN A 194 -17.69 -27.13 -8.93
N VAL A 195 -16.81 -26.15 -9.13
CA VAL A 195 -16.43 -25.64 -10.45
C VAL A 195 -15.25 -26.46 -10.98
N SER A 196 -15.18 -26.65 -12.30
CA SER A 196 -14.07 -27.39 -12.90
C SER A 196 -12.71 -26.73 -12.62
N ASP A 197 -11.70 -27.55 -12.32
CA ASP A 197 -10.35 -27.09 -11.95
C ASP A 197 -9.76 -26.08 -12.94
N HIS A 198 -9.95 -26.32 -14.24
CA HIS A 198 -9.47 -25.43 -15.29
C HIS A 198 -10.12 -24.04 -15.25
N ALA A 199 -11.43 -23.98 -14.98
CA ALA A 199 -12.16 -22.71 -14.89
C ALA A 199 -11.76 -21.95 -13.61
N SER A 200 -11.72 -22.64 -12.47
CA SER A 200 -11.30 -22.06 -11.19
C SER A 200 -9.87 -21.52 -11.25
N LEU A 201 -8.94 -22.28 -11.86
CA LEU A 201 -7.56 -21.86 -12.04
C LEU A 201 -7.43 -20.65 -12.97
N LEU A 202 -8.19 -20.61 -14.08
CA LEU A 202 -8.18 -19.48 -15.01
C LEU A 202 -8.70 -18.20 -14.35
N ILE A 203 -9.77 -18.30 -13.57
CA ILE A 203 -10.35 -17.18 -12.81
C ILE A 203 -9.36 -16.69 -11.74
N ALA A 204 -8.78 -17.61 -10.96
CA ALA A 204 -7.76 -17.30 -9.96
C ALA A 204 -6.53 -16.62 -10.58
N LEU A 205 -6.08 -17.10 -11.74
CA LEU A 205 -4.99 -16.49 -12.51
C LEU A 205 -5.36 -15.07 -12.97
N GLY A 206 -6.60 -14.84 -13.40
CA GLY A 206 -7.09 -13.51 -13.76
C GLY A 206 -6.99 -12.51 -12.61
N PHE A 207 -7.47 -12.88 -11.42
CA PHE A 207 -7.31 -12.05 -10.20
C PHE A 207 -5.84 -11.88 -9.83
N PHE A 208 -5.04 -12.96 -9.85
CA PHE A 208 -3.61 -12.92 -9.55
C PHE A 208 -2.88 -11.92 -10.45
N VAL A 209 -3.07 -11.98 -11.77
CA VAL A 209 -2.44 -11.06 -12.72
C VAL A 209 -2.91 -9.63 -12.50
N ALA A 210 -4.22 -9.40 -12.30
CA ALA A 210 -4.76 -8.07 -12.03
C ALA A 210 -4.12 -7.43 -10.78
N PHE A 211 -4.06 -8.17 -9.67
CA PHE A 211 -3.41 -7.67 -8.44
C PHE A 211 -1.90 -7.57 -8.57
N SER A 212 -1.27 -8.43 -9.39
CA SER A 212 0.17 -8.37 -9.67
C SER A 212 0.57 -7.11 -10.46
N VAL A 213 -0.23 -6.76 -11.46
CA VAL A 213 -0.10 -5.48 -12.18
C VAL A 213 -0.27 -4.31 -11.21
N LYS A 214 -1.25 -4.40 -10.30
CA LYS A 214 -1.55 -3.37 -9.32
C LYS A 214 -0.42 -3.12 -8.30
N VAL A 215 0.20 -4.17 -7.76
CA VAL A 215 1.33 -4.01 -6.84
C VAL A 215 2.66 -3.72 -7.55
N GLY A 216 2.73 -3.99 -8.86
CA GLY A 216 3.94 -3.78 -9.65
C GLY A 216 5.07 -4.74 -9.25
N LEU A 217 4.77 -6.03 -9.10
CA LEU A 217 5.78 -7.08 -8.90
C LEU A 217 6.38 -7.52 -10.25
N PHE A 218 7.58 -8.11 -10.25
CA PHE A 218 8.21 -8.58 -11.48
C PHE A 218 7.41 -9.73 -12.13
N PRO A 219 7.07 -9.68 -13.45
CA PRO A 219 7.52 -8.74 -14.48
C PRO A 219 6.56 -7.57 -14.78
N PHE A 220 5.50 -7.39 -13.99
CA PHE A 220 4.45 -6.37 -14.17
C PHE A 220 4.78 -4.98 -13.60
N HIS A 221 6.05 -4.71 -13.30
CA HIS A 221 6.50 -3.56 -12.51
C HIS A 221 6.84 -2.29 -13.31
N PHE A 222 6.90 -2.39 -14.64
CA PHE A 222 7.50 -1.38 -15.54
C PHE A 222 6.91 0.03 -15.40
N TRP A 223 5.66 0.17 -14.95
CA TRP A 223 5.01 1.45 -14.71
C TRP A 223 5.48 2.13 -13.43
N LEU A 224 5.82 1.36 -12.39
CA LEU A 224 5.95 1.83 -11.01
C LEU A 224 7.10 2.85 -10.83
N PRO A 225 8.34 2.62 -11.32
CA PRO A 225 9.43 3.59 -11.20
C PRO A 225 9.10 4.93 -11.86
N THR A 226 8.53 4.88 -13.07
CA THR A 226 8.13 6.08 -13.81
C THR A 226 7.09 6.91 -13.06
N VAL A 227 6.13 6.25 -12.41
CA VAL A 227 5.03 6.92 -11.70
C VAL A 227 5.52 7.51 -10.38
N TYR A 228 6.21 6.72 -9.56
CA TYR A 228 6.60 7.14 -8.21
C TYR A 228 7.69 8.22 -8.26
N ALA A 229 8.67 8.05 -9.16
CA ALA A 229 9.66 9.10 -9.43
C ALA A 229 9.09 10.23 -10.30
N GLY A 230 7.88 10.11 -10.83
CA GLY A 230 7.26 11.12 -11.70
C GLY A 230 6.36 12.11 -10.98
N THR A 231 5.85 11.76 -9.79
CA THR A 231 4.86 12.55 -9.05
C THR A 231 5.49 13.48 -8.00
N ARG A 232 4.73 13.99 -7.03
CA ARG A 232 5.28 14.77 -5.90
C ARG A 232 5.51 13.87 -4.69
N PRO A 233 6.47 14.19 -3.79
CA PRO A 233 6.78 13.36 -2.60
C PRO A 233 5.57 12.88 -1.81
N ALA A 234 4.62 13.77 -1.49
CA ALA A 234 3.41 13.39 -0.76
C ALA A 234 2.50 12.43 -1.54
N VAL A 235 2.38 12.63 -2.86
CA VAL A 235 1.61 11.71 -3.71
C VAL A 235 2.33 10.38 -3.86
N ALA A 236 3.65 10.35 -4.02
CA ALA A 236 4.42 9.11 -4.05
C ALA A 236 4.28 8.32 -2.74
N ALA A 237 4.25 9.02 -1.60
CA ALA A 237 3.98 8.43 -0.29
C ALA A 237 2.56 7.83 -0.19
N ILE A 238 1.54 8.51 -0.73
CA ILE A 238 0.16 7.98 -0.81
C ILE A 238 0.11 6.74 -1.72
N LEU A 239 0.71 6.84 -2.91
CA LEU A 239 0.68 5.77 -3.89
C LEU A 239 1.37 4.51 -3.38
N SER A 240 2.56 4.65 -2.79
CA SER A 240 3.35 3.53 -2.29
C SER A 240 2.89 3.03 -0.92
N GLY A 241 2.38 3.90 -0.06
CA GLY A 241 2.10 3.57 1.34
C GLY A 241 0.64 3.20 1.62
N ALA A 242 -0.31 3.69 0.83
CA ALA A 242 -1.73 3.39 0.95
C ALA A 242 -2.25 2.58 -0.24
N VAL A 243 -2.08 3.12 -1.45
CA VAL A 243 -2.73 2.61 -2.66
C VAL A 243 -2.11 1.31 -3.18
N ALA A 244 -0.80 1.08 -2.96
CA ALA A 244 -0.14 -0.16 -3.33
C ALA A 244 -0.72 -1.37 -2.57
N ASN A 245 -1.19 -1.16 -1.34
CA ASN A 245 -1.71 -2.23 -0.50
C ASN A 245 -3.03 -2.82 -0.99
N ILE A 246 -3.73 -2.15 -1.91
CA ILE A 246 -4.88 -2.73 -2.59
C ILE A 246 -4.52 -4.09 -3.19
N GLY A 247 -3.36 -4.20 -3.84
CA GLY A 247 -2.96 -5.45 -4.46
C GLY A 247 -2.46 -6.49 -3.46
N SER A 248 -1.76 -6.11 -2.38
CA SER A 248 -1.41 -7.04 -1.30
C SER A 248 -2.66 -7.61 -0.62
N TYR A 249 -3.62 -6.74 -0.30
CA TYR A 249 -4.92 -7.16 0.24
C TYR A 249 -5.68 -8.03 -0.74
N GLY A 250 -5.72 -7.68 -2.03
CA GLY A 250 -6.36 -8.48 -3.07
C GLY A 250 -5.75 -9.89 -3.18
N LEU A 251 -4.42 -10.00 -3.20
CA LEU A 251 -3.73 -11.29 -3.23
C LEU A 251 -4.03 -12.15 -1.99
N LEU A 252 -4.11 -11.53 -0.81
CA LEU A 252 -4.49 -12.23 0.43
C LEU A 252 -5.98 -12.63 0.41
N ARG A 253 -6.88 -11.68 0.20
CA ARG A 253 -8.32 -11.88 0.31
C ARG A 253 -8.89 -12.81 -0.75
N PHE A 254 -8.48 -12.64 -2.00
CA PHE A 254 -8.94 -13.49 -3.09
C PHE A 254 -8.10 -14.76 -3.17
N GLY A 255 -6.77 -14.65 -3.15
CA GLY A 255 -5.87 -15.80 -3.30
C GLY A 255 -6.00 -16.80 -2.16
N VAL A 256 -6.01 -16.34 -0.90
CA VAL A 256 -6.16 -17.23 0.26
C VAL A 256 -7.64 -17.44 0.59
N GLY A 257 -8.43 -16.37 0.63
CA GLY A 257 -9.81 -16.45 1.12
C GLY A 257 -10.81 -17.08 0.14
N MET A 258 -10.58 -17.02 -1.17
CA MET A 258 -11.51 -17.55 -2.18
C MET A 258 -10.91 -18.67 -3.05
N PHE A 259 -9.60 -18.60 -3.31
CA PHE A 259 -8.90 -19.48 -4.24
C PHE A 259 -7.76 -20.27 -3.58
N GLU A 260 -7.96 -20.70 -2.33
CA GLU A 260 -6.94 -21.33 -1.49
C GLU A 260 -6.26 -22.54 -2.18
N GLU A 261 -7.07 -23.40 -2.80
CA GLU A 261 -6.56 -24.57 -3.52
C GLU A 261 -5.73 -24.18 -4.75
N GLN A 262 -6.19 -23.22 -5.54
CA GLN A 262 -5.47 -22.75 -6.72
C GLN A 262 -4.17 -22.05 -6.33
N LEU A 263 -4.17 -21.31 -5.21
CA LEU A 263 -2.96 -20.72 -4.63
C LEU A 263 -1.98 -21.82 -4.18
N ARG A 264 -2.46 -22.88 -3.53
CA ARG A 264 -1.63 -24.03 -3.13
C ARG A 264 -0.98 -24.71 -4.34
N LEU A 265 -1.73 -24.89 -5.43
CA LEU A 265 -1.20 -25.44 -6.70
C LEU A 265 -0.16 -24.50 -7.34
N ALA A 266 -0.38 -23.19 -7.28
CA ALA A 266 0.51 -22.18 -7.84
C ALA A 266 1.62 -21.70 -6.89
N ALA A 267 1.71 -22.24 -5.68
CA ALA A 267 2.57 -21.75 -4.59
C ALA A 267 4.03 -21.58 -5.03
N VAL A 268 4.59 -22.56 -5.74
CA VAL A 268 5.97 -22.51 -6.26
C VAL A 268 6.15 -21.33 -7.22
N VAL A 269 5.21 -21.10 -8.12
CA VAL A 269 5.26 -19.98 -9.08
C VAL A 269 5.20 -18.65 -8.35
N VAL A 270 4.31 -18.53 -7.35
CA VAL A 270 4.16 -17.34 -6.51
C VAL A 270 5.47 -17.04 -5.75
N ILE A 271 6.09 -18.06 -5.16
CA ILE A 271 7.38 -17.93 -4.47
C ILE A 271 8.49 -17.51 -5.44
N VAL A 272 8.56 -18.12 -6.63
CA VAL A 272 9.58 -17.81 -7.65
C VAL A 272 9.43 -16.37 -8.16
N LEU A 273 8.21 -15.90 -8.43
CA LEU A 273 7.95 -14.52 -8.82
C LEU A 273 8.30 -13.54 -7.69
N GLY A 274 8.05 -13.92 -6.44
CA GLY A 274 8.42 -13.14 -5.26
C GLY A 274 9.93 -13.02 -5.14
N ALA A 275 10.64 -14.14 -5.26
CA ALA A 275 12.09 -14.21 -5.26
C ALA A 275 12.73 -13.38 -6.38
N ALA A 276 12.20 -13.51 -7.60
CA ALA A 276 12.62 -12.73 -8.75
C ALA A 276 12.42 -11.23 -8.49
N SER A 277 11.28 -10.83 -7.91
CA SER A 277 11.01 -9.44 -7.54
C SER A 277 11.99 -8.89 -6.51
N ILE A 278 12.35 -9.67 -5.48
CA ILE A 278 13.34 -9.29 -4.47
C ILE A 278 14.68 -8.97 -5.12
N VAL A 279 15.20 -9.90 -5.93
CA VAL A 279 16.51 -9.77 -6.57
C VAL A 279 16.49 -8.64 -7.59
N TYR A 280 15.52 -8.66 -8.50
CA TYR A 280 15.38 -7.68 -9.58
C TYR A 280 15.21 -6.26 -9.04
N GLY A 281 14.31 -6.06 -8.09
CA GLY A 281 14.06 -4.77 -7.47
C GLY A 281 15.29 -4.24 -6.72
N ALA A 282 15.99 -5.11 -5.98
CA ALA A 282 17.20 -4.71 -5.25
C ALA A 282 18.36 -4.34 -6.18
N LEU A 283 18.65 -5.15 -7.21
CA LEU A 283 19.73 -4.88 -8.16
C LEU A 283 19.50 -3.59 -8.94
N LEU A 284 18.28 -3.37 -9.44
CA LEU A 284 17.96 -2.12 -10.14
C LEU A 284 17.95 -0.92 -9.22
N ALA A 285 17.50 -1.05 -7.96
CA ALA A 285 17.60 0.04 -7.00
C ALA A 285 19.05 0.49 -6.79
N VAL A 286 20.01 -0.44 -6.70
CA VAL A 286 21.45 -0.13 -6.60
C VAL A 286 21.96 0.57 -7.86
N SER A 287 21.47 0.18 -9.04
CA SER A 287 21.94 0.71 -10.31
C SER A 287 21.37 2.09 -10.67
N ARG A 288 20.33 2.57 -9.98
CA ARG A 288 19.68 3.86 -10.31
C ARG A 288 20.42 5.04 -9.71
N GLY A 289 20.43 6.16 -10.45
CA GLY A 289 21.00 7.45 -10.06
C GLY A 289 20.02 8.33 -9.27
N ASP A 290 18.74 8.31 -9.63
CA ASP A 290 17.71 9.15 -9.03
C ASP A 290 17.16 8.53 -7.72
N PRO A 291 17.23 9.23 -6.58
CA PRO A 291 16.75 8.71 -5.29
C PRO A 291 15.29 8.25 -5.27
N ALA A 292 14.39 8.93 -5.97
CA ALA A 292 12.98 8.54 -6.00
C ALA A 292 12.78 7.27 -6.83
N GLU A 293 13.53 7.12 -7.93
CA GLU A 293 13.56 5.89 -8.72
C GLU A 293 14.14 4.72 -7.92
N MET A 294 15.20 4.93 -7.14
CA MET A 294 15.75 3.91 -6.24
C MET A 294 14.73 3.43 -5.21
N LEU A 295 13.98 4.36 -4.59
CA LEU A 295 12.91 4.01 -3.64
C LEU A 295 11.75 3.27 -4.30
N ALA A 296 11.46 3.57 -5.56
CA ALA A 296 10.45 2.88 -6.35
C ALA A 296 10.87 1.43 -6.69
N TYR A 297 12.11 1.21 -7.14
CA TYR A 297 12.65 -0.15 -7.32
C TYR A 297 12.74 -0.93 -6.01
N SER A 298 13.06 -0.23 -4.91
CA SER A 298 12.97 -0.82 -3.60
C SER A 298 11.55 -1.32 -3.30
N THR A 299 10.49 -0.63 -3.72
CA THR A 299 9.09 -1.09 -3.51
C THR A 299 8.82 -2.40 -4.24
N ILE A 300 9.34 -2.54 -5.47
CA ILE A 300 9.27 -3.79 -6.26
C ILE A 300 9.96 -4.95 -5.51
N GLY A 301 11.13 -4.68 -4.91
CA GLY A 301 11.82 -5.66 -4.09
C GLY A 301 11.04 -6.06 -2.83
N GLN A 302 10.49 -5.07 -2.12
CA GLN A 302 9.77 -5.30 -0.87
C GLN A 302 8.45 -6.06 -1.05
N ILE A 303 7.72 -5.84 -2.15
CA ILE A 303 6.51 -6.64 -2.42
C ILE A 303 6.84 -8.12 -2.70
N GLY A 304 8.04 -8.40 -3.21
CA GLY A 304 8.51 -9.78 -3.38
C GLY A 304 8.56 -10.57 -2.07
N TYR A 305 8.90 -9.94 -0.95
CA TYR A 305 8.84 -10.58 0.39
C TYR A 305 7.42 -10.98 0.76
N VAL A 306 6.46 -10.07 0.56
CA VAL A 306 5.03 -10.35 0.80
C VAL A 306 4.57 -11.54 -0.05
N LEU A 307 4.96 -11.58 -1.32
CA LEU A 307 4.56 -12.65 -2.23
C LEU A 307 5.17 -14.01 -1.86
N VAL A 308 6.44 -14.05 -1.45
CA VAL A 308 7.07 -15.27 -0.92
C VAL A 308 6.30 -15.78 0.30
N ALA A 309 5.91 -14.88 1.21
CA ALA A 309 5.19 -15.26 2.42
C ALA A 309 3.76 -15.77 2.14
N ILE A 310 3.05 -15.16 1.18
CA ILE A 310 1.76 -15.66 0.68
C ILE A 310 1.90 -17.05 0.06
N GLY A 311 2.94 -17.25 -0.76
CA GLY A 311 3.17 -18.54 -1.43
C GLY A 311 3.59 -19.66 -0.49
N VAL A 312 4.31 -19.35 0.60
CA VAL A 312 4.57 -20.34 1.67
C VAL A 312 3.27 -20.65 2.43
N GLY A 313 2.43 -19.65 2.66
CA GLY A 313 1.12 -19.82 3.28
C GLY A 313 1.19 -20.22 4.75
N GLY A 314 0.07 -20.78 5.25
CA GLY A 314 -0.12 -21.10 6.65
C GLY A 314 -0.17 -19.86 7.56
N VAL A 315 -0.49 -20.05 8.85
CA VAL A 315 -0.62 -18.94 9.81
C VAL A 315 0.66 -18.10 9.87
N VAL A 316 1.84 -18.75 9.85
CA VAL A 316 3.15 -18.06 9.92
C VAL A 316 3.38 -17.18 8.68
N GLY A 317 3.22 -17.73 7.47
CA GLY A 317 3.45 -16.98 6.23
C GLY A 317 2.44 -15.87 6.01
N LEU A 318 1.16 -16.12 6.30
CA LEU A 318 0.10 -15.11 6.16
C LEU A 318 0.25 -13.97 7.19
N THR A 319 0.58 -14.29 8.45
CA THR A 319 0.88 -13.28 9.47
C THR A 319 2.05 -12.41 9.03
N ALA A 320 3.12 -13.04 8.53
CA ALA A 320 4.28 -12.33 8.02
C ALA A 320 3.92 -11.43 6.82
N ALA A 321 3.10 -11.91 5.87
CA ALA A 321 2.68 -11.15 4.69
C ALA A 321 1.88 -9.89 5.06
N VAL A 322 0.94 -10.00 6.01
CA VAL A 322 0.15 -8.88 6.53
C VAL A 322 1.07 -7.88 7.25
N LEU A 323 1.86 -8.36 8.21
CA LEU A 323 2.77 -7.52 8.98
C LEU A 323 3.74 -6.75 8.08
N TYR A 324 4.36 -7.44 7.12
CA TYR A 324 5.33 -6.84 6.22
C TYR A 324 4.70 -5.82 5.26
N SER A 325 3.45 -6.04 4.85
CA SER A 325 2.70 -5.05 4.07
C SER A 325 2.50 -3.75 4.86
N VAL A 326 2.13 -3.85 6.13
CA VAL A 326 1.98 -2.69 7.03
C VAL A 326 3.30 -1.95 7.24
N VAL A 327 4.34 -2.69 7.60
CA VAL A 327 5.70 -2.16 7.80
C VAL A 327 6.20 -1.47 6.54
N ASN A 328 6.05 -2.10 5.38
CA ASN A 328 6.47 -1.52 4.12
C ASN A 328 5.68 -0.24 3.82
N GLY A 329 4.36 -0.22 4.04
CA GLY A 329 3.54 0.98 3.88
C GLY A 329 4.07 2.17 4.68
N LEU A 330 4.30 1.98 5.99
CA LEU A 330 4.86 2.99 6.90
C LEU A 330 6.23 3.48 6.45
N ASN A 331 7.12 2.54 6.10
CA ASN A 331 8.46 2.85 5.64
C ASN A 331 8.46 3.67 4.35
N LYS A 332 7.61 3.30 3.38
CA LYS A 332 7.52 4.01 2.10
C LYS A 332 6.97 5.40 2.27
N THR A 333 5.98 5.60 3.12
CA THR A 333 5.49 6.94 3.46
C THR A 333 6.61 7.81 4.04
N LEU A 334 7.38 7.28 5.00
CA LEU A 334 8.50 8.00 5.61
C LEU A 334 9.59 8.34 4.60
N LEU A 335 10.02 7.37 3.79
CA LEU A 335 11.12 7.55 2.84
C LEU A 335 10.74 8.47 1.67
N PHE A 336 9.54 8.34 1.09
CA PHE A 336 9.11 9.22 0.00
C PHE A 336 8.84 10.65 0.46
N LEU A 337 8.35 10.87 1.68
CA LEU A 337 8.27 12.22 2.25
C LEU A 337 9.67 12.78 2.54
N GLY A 338 10.53 11.99 3.19
CA GLY A 338 11.86 12.40 3.61
C GLY A 338 12.81 12.73 2.45
N VAL A 339 12.75 11.97 1.35
CA VAL A 339 13.64 12.18 0.19
C VAL A 339 13.42 13.54 -0.50
N GLY A 340 12.21 14.10 -0.40
CA GLY A 340 11.86 15.41 -0.94
C GLY A 340 12.17 16.59 -0.01
N MET A 341 12.77 16.34 1.15
CA MET A 341 12.94 17.31 2.22
C MET A 341 14.41 17.45 2.67
N ARG A 342 14.75 18.57 3.32
CA ARG A 342 16.11 18.87 3.78
C ARG A 342 16.14 19.30 5.24
N GLY A 343 17.17 18.86 5.96
CA GLY A 343 17.45 19.23 7.36
C GLY A 343 17.91 18.04 8.20
N LYS A 344 18.63 18.31 9.30
CA LYS A 344 19.20 17.26 10.17
C LYS A 344 18.15 16.30 10.74
N LEU A 345 16.99 16.81 11.16
CA LEU A 345 15.89 15.98 11.67
C LEU A 345 15.33 15.04 10.59
N VAL A 346 15.22 15.51 9.34
CA VAL A 346 14.76 14.70 8.21
C VAL A 346 15.80 13.64 7.87
N ALA A 347 17.08 13.99 7.89
CA ALA A 347 18.16 13.03 7.67
C ALA A 347 18.13 11.92 8.74
N ALA A 348 17.93 12.26 10.01
CA ALA A 348 17.77 11.29 11.09
C ALA A 348 16.52 10.42 10.91
N ALA A 349 15.38 11.03 10.57
CA ALA A 349 14.14 10.31 10.27
C ALA A 349 14.30 9.34 9.09
N PHE A 350 15.02 9.75 8.04
CA PHE A 350 15.31 8.92 6.88
C PHE A 350 16.18 7.72 7.26
N VAL A 351 17.18 7.88 8.14
CA VAL A 351 18.01 6.76 8.63
C VAL A 351 17.15 5.72 9.34
N ILE A 352 16.20 6.15 10.19
CA ILE A 352 15.27 5.22 10.87
C ILE A 352 14.44 4.44 9.85
N GLY A 353 13.87 5.12 8.85
CA GLY A 353 13.14 4.46 7.76
C GLY A 353 14.03 3.52 6.94
N ALA A 354 15.28 3.92 6.69
CA ALA A 354 16.24 3.12 5.95
C ALA A 354 16.62 1.84 6.71
N PHE A 355 16.88 1.96 8.01
CA PHE A 355 17.13 0.82 8.90
C PHE A 355 15.92 -0.10 8.98
N SER A 356 14.71 0.45 9.02
CA SER A 356 13.49 -0.34 8.96
C SER A 356 13.41 -1.17 7.67
N VAL A 357 13.61 -0.57 6.49
CA VAL A 357 13.61 -1.34 5.22
C VAL A 357 14.80 -2.30 5.10
N ALA A 358 15.95 -1.96 5.68
CA ALA A 358 17.09 -2.88 5.79
C ALA A 358 16.83 -4.05 6.74
N GLY A 359 15.93 -3.88 7.71
CA GLY A 359 15.68 -4.85 8.77
C GLY A 359 16.73 -4.79 9.88
N ILE A 360 17.15 -3.60 10.27
CA ILE A 360 18.14 -3.38 11.33
C ILE A 360 17.44 -3.02 12.64
N PRO A 361 17.71 -3.73 13.76
CA PRO A 361 17.18 -3.37 15.08
C PRO A 361 17.56 -1.94 15.51
N PRO A 362 16.70 -1.20 16.23
CA PRO A 362 15.41 -1.63 16.78
C PRO A 362 14.19 -1.23 15.91
N ALA A 363 14.37 -0.94 14.62
CA ALA A 363 13.27 -0.50 13.76
C ALA A 363 12.27 -1.62 13.45
N VAL A 364 10.98 -1.29 13.26
CA VAL A 364 9.91 -2.29 13.05
C VAL A 364 10.14 -3.24 11.88
N GLY A 365 10.84 -2.81 10.83
CA GLY A 365 11.14 -3.69 9.72
C GLY A 365 12.12 -4.82 10.03
N PHE A 366 12.87 -4.76 11.14
CA PHE A 366 13.56 -5.94 11.67
C PHE A 366 12.56 -7.03 12.05
N ILE A 367 11.48 -6.69 12.76
CA ILE A 367 10.43 -7.63 13.15
C ILE A 367 9.73 -8.18 11.91
N GLY A 368 9.40 -7.31 10.96
CA GLY A 368 8.81 -7.73 9.68
C GLY A 368 9.68 -8.77 8.96
N LYS A 369 10.99 -8.55 8.87
CA LYS A 369 11.91 -9.52 8.24
C LYS A 369 12.16 -10.76 9.08
N LEU A 370 12.14 -10.64 10.40
CA LEU A 370 12.24 -11.81 11.29
C LEU A 370 11.10 -12.79 11.02
N GLU A 371 9.86 -12.29 10.85
CA GLU A 371 8.71 -13.12 10.46
C GLU A 371 8.85 -13.70 9.05
N MET A 372 9.47 -12.97 8.10
CA MET A 372 9.82 -13.52 6.78
C MET A 372 10.83 -14.68 6.89
N PHE A 373 11.84 -14.55 7.75
CA PHE A 373 12.79 -15.63 8.00
C PHE A 373 12.13 -16.84 8.68
N ARG A 374 11.26 -16.60 9.67
CA ARG A 374 10.46 -17.67 10.30
C ARG A 374 9.61 -18.42 9.27
N THR A 375 9.02 -17.69 8.33
CA THR A 375 8.27 -18.28 7.20
C THR A 375 9.14 -19.18 6.34
N ALA A 376 10.34 -18.73 5.95
CA ALA A 376 11.28 -19.55 5.15
C ALA A 376 11.78 -20.79 5.92
N ILE A 377 12.01 -20.66 7.22
CA ILE A 377 12.42 -21.78 8.10
C ILE A 377 11.27 -22.79 8.25
N ALA A 378 10.03 -22.32 8.46
CA ALA A 378 8.86 -23.19 8.53
C ALA A 378 8.64 -23.96 7.22
N ALA A 379 8.96 -23.36 6.07
CA ALA A 379 8.95 -24.02 4.77
C ALA A 379 10.11 -25.03 4.57
N SER A 380 11.03 -25.17 5.53
CA SER A 380 12.23 -26.02 5.44
C SER A 380 13.08 -25.75 4.20
N ASN A 381 13.09 -24.52 3.70
CA ASN A 381 13.77 -24.15 2.46
C ASN A 381 14.95 -23.20 2.72
N PRO A 382 16.19 -23.69 2.80
CA PRO A 382 17.36 -22.87 3.11
C PRO A 382 17.66 -21.83 2.02
N THR A 383 17.29 -22.12 0.76
CA THR A 383 17.47 -21.18 -0.36
C THR A 383 16.66 -19.90 -0.15
N LEU A 384 15.44 -20.00 0.41
CA LEU A 384 14.63 -18.84 0.74
C LEU A 384 15.28 -18.01 1.86
N VAL A 385 15.85 -18.66 2.88
CA VAL A 385 16.57 -17.94 3.96
C VAL A 385 17.74 -17.14 3.39
N VAL A 386 18.57 -17.75 2.54
CA VAL A 386 19.70 -17.07 1.88
C VAL A 386 19.22 -15.91 1.03
N LEU A 387 18.19 -16.13 0.21
CA LEU A 387 17.61 -15.11 -0.65
C LEU A 387 17.09 -13.88 0.12
N LEU A 388 16.32 -14.10 1.19
CA LEU A 388 15.78 -13.04 2.05
C LEU A 388 16.92 -12.25 2.73
N PHE A 389 17.99 -12.94 3.13
CA PHE A 389 19.18 -12.29 3.69
C PHE A 389 19.92 -11.43 2.65
N VAL A 390 20.15 -11.95 1.45
CA VAL A 390 20.81 -11.21 0.36
C VAL A 390 19.99 -9.98 -0.04
N GLY A 391 18.67 -10.14 -0.23
CA GLY A 391 17.79 -9.02 -0.55
C GLY A 391 17.80 -7.93 0.54
N SER A 392 17.96 -8.32 1.80
CA SER A 392 18.06 -7.41 2.93
C SER A 392 19.38 -6.66 3.00
N SER A 393 20.46 -7.36 2.66
CA SER A 393 21.79 -6.77 2.57
C SER A 393 21.85 -5.75 1.43
N LEU A 394 21.30 -6.08 0.26
CA LEU A 394 21.20 -5.16 -0.86
C LEU A 394 20.33 -3.93 -0.52
N SER A 395 19.30 -4.10 0.32
CA SER A 395 18.48 -2.96 0.73
C SER A 395 19.22 -1.94 1.57
N LEU A 396 20.13 -2.38 2.44
CA LEU A 396 21.02 -1.47 3.14
C LEU A 396 21.91 -0.68 2.17
N ILE A 397 22.47 -1.35 1.15
CA ILE A 397 23.37 -0.73 0.17
C ILE A 397 22.66 0.40 -0.59
N TYR A 398 21.52 0.13 -1.23
CA TYR A 398 20.85 1.16 -2.03
C TYR A 398 20.29 2.30 -1.14
N LEU A 399 19.87 2.03 0.11
CA LEU A 399 19.38 3.08 1.01
C LEU A 399 20.51 3.96 1.52
N PHE A 400 21.68 3.36 1.77
CA PHE A 400 22.89 4.12 2.10
C PHE A 400 23.30 5.03 0.94
N GLN A 401 23.25 4.54 -0.31
CA GLN A 401 23.48 5.35 -1.50
C GLN A 401 22.47 6.51 -1.61
N VAL A 402 21.18 6.27 -1.36
CA VAL A 402 20.17 7.35 -1.31
C VAL A 402 20.55 8.37 -0.24
N TYR A 403 20.90 7.92 0.97
CA TYR A 403 21.27 8.80 2.08
C TYR A 403 22.48 9.67 1.72
N GLN A 404 23.52 9.07 1.12
CA GLN A 404 24.70 9.79 0.68
C GLN A 404 24.37 10.89 -0.33
N ARG A 405 23.55 10.58 -1.35
CA ARG A 405 23.17 11.53 -2.41
C ARG A 405 22.27 12.65 -1.91
N VAL A 406 21.37 12.36 -0.96
CA VAL A 406 20.37 13.32 -0.50
C VAL A 406 20.83 14.13 0.71
N PHE A 407 21.57 13.55 1.66
CA PHE A 407 21.87 14.19 2.94
C PHE A 407 23.36 14.40 3.20
N TRP A 408 24.25 13.57 2.65
CA TRP A 408 25.70 13.67 2.92
C TRP A 408 26.41 14.67 2.01
N HIS A 409 26.02 14.77 0.73
CA HIS A 409 26.63 15.74 -0.17
C HIS A 409 26.29 17.17 0.28
N LYS A 410 27.27 17.82 0.93
CA LYS A 410 27.28 19.27 1.18
C LYS A 410 27.18 19.96 -0.18
N ASN A 411 26.16 20.80 -0.36
CA ASN A 411 26.02 21.81 -1.41
C ASN A 411 27.19 21.84 -2.41
N ALA A 412 27.01 21.26 -3.60
CA ALA A 412 27.73 21.75 -4.77
C ALA A 412 27.16 23.15 -5.07
N SER A 413 27.63 24.16 -4.34
CA SER A 413 27.52 25.54 -4.80
C SER A 413 28.42 25.70 -6.02
N THR A 414 27.92 26.45 -7.01
CA THR A 414 28.57 26.94 -8.24
C THR A 414 28.67 26.00 -9.44
N GLY A 415 28.16 26.48 -10.59
CA GLY A 415 28.59 26.07 -11.92
C GLY A 415 27.50 25.54 -12.82
N ASN A 416 27.10 26.35 -13.81
CA ASN A 416 26.48 25.96 -15.07
C ASN A 416 26.58 24.46 -15.41
N LEU A 417 25.51 23.72 -15.17
CA LEU A 417 25.21 22.50 -15.93
C LEU A 417 23.93 22.77 -16.73
N ALA A 418 24.10 23.59 -17.77
CA ALA A 418 23.24 23.54 -18.94
C ALA A 418 23.45 22.18 -19.61
N GLY A 419 22.64 21.19 -19.22
CA GLY A 419 22.74 19.83 -19.76
C GLY A 419 21.94 18.81 -18.97
N GLY A 420 20.65 18.69 -19.29
CA GLY A 420 19.87 17.45 -19.12
C GLY A 420 19.59 16.94 -17.71
N GLY A 421 18.37 17.19 -17.22
CA GLY A 421 17.66 16.22 -16.35
C GLY A 421 17.97 16.21 -14.85
N ALA A 422 18.73 17.17 -14.31
CA ALA A 422 18.95 17.28 -12.86
C ALA A 422 17.61 17.45 -12.10
N SER A 423 17.40 16.60 -11.10
CA SER A 423 16.14 16.46 -10.36
C SER A 423 15.70 17.75 -9.66
N SER A 424 14.60 18.36 -10.12
CA SER A 424 13.93 19.53 -9.53
C SER A 424 13.26 19.29 -8.16
N TRP A 425 13.75 18.33 -7.37
CA TRP A 425 13.05 17.71 -6.25
C TRP A 425 13.54 18.15 -4.87
N ALA A 426 14.68 18.83 -4.79
CA ALA A 426 15.27 19.25 -3.52
C ALA A 426 15.23 20.77 -3.39
N PRO A 427 14.60 21.34 -2.35
CA PRO A 427 14.81 22.74 -2.03
C PRO A 427 16.27 22.94 -1.60
N GLU A 428 16.96 23.95 -2.16
CA GLU A 428 18.30 24.38 -1.72
C GLU A 428 18.30 24.86 -0.25
N ARG A 429 17.11 25.15 0.29
CA ARG A 429 16.89 25.60 1.66
C ARG A 429 16.34 24.47 2.53
N THR A 430 16.70 24.51 3.80
CA THR A 430 16.12 23.62 4.82
C THR A 430 14.60 23.72 4.83
N SER A 431 13.92 22.58 4.86
CA SER A 431 12.46 22.53 4.88
C SER A 431 11.88 23.16 6.15
N PRO A 432 10.64 23.69 6.11
CA PRO A 432 9.93 24.24 7.27
C PRO A 432 9.97 23.33 8.51
N LEU A 433 10.10 23.93 9.71
CA LEU A 433 10.14 23.18 10.96
C LEU A 433 8.95 22.20 11.14
N PRO A 434 7.69 22.57 10.85
CA PRO A 434 6.55 21.68 11.06
C PRO A 434 6.59 20.40 10.19
N LEU A 435 7.17 20.46 8.99
CA LEU A 435 7.36 19.26 8.16
C LEU A 435 8.45 18.35 8.73
N ARG A 436 9.54 18.96 9.19
CA ARG A 436 10.66 18.24 9.79
C ARG A 436 10.23 17.52 11.08
N THR A 437 9.37 18.15 11.87
CA THR A 437 8.77 17.50 13.05
C THR A 437 7.78 16.40 12.66
N LEU A 438 6.93 16.61 11.65
CA LEU A 438 6.00 15.58 11.16
C LEU A 438 6.75 14.31 10.69
N THR A 439 7.80 14.48 9.90
CA THR A 439 8.64 13.35 9.43
C THR A 439 9.38 12.66 10.56
N LEU A 440 9.86 13.40 11.55
CA LEU A 440 10.45 12.83 12.76
C LEU A 440 9.43 12.05 13.59
N VAL A 441 8.23 12.58 13.79
CA VAL A 441 7.14 11.89 14.51
C VAL A 441 6.80 10.57 13.81
N LEU A 442 6.68 10.56 12.49
CA LEU A 442 6.47 9.32 11.74
C LEU A 442 7.63 8.33 11.94
N ALA A 443 8.88 8.79 11.93
CA ALA A 443 10.03 7.93 12.22
C ALA A 443 10.02 7.37 13.64
N LEU A 444 9.60 8.17 14.63
CA LEU A 444 9.44 7.70 16.01
C LEU A 444 8.31 6.67 16.14
N ILE A 445 7.22 6.78 15.36
CA ILE A 445 6.18 5.75 15.29
C ILE A 445 6.76 4.44 14.71
N VAL A 446 7.54 4.53 13.63
CA VAL A 446 8.24 3.36 13.03
C VAL A 446 9.21 2.71 14.02
N LEU A 447 9.88 3.51 14.86
CA LEU A 447 10.78 3.01 15.90
C LEU A 447 10.01 2.38 17.06
N ALA A 448 8.96 3.05 17.54
CA ALA A 448 8.11 2.59 18.65
C ALA A 448 7.44 1.25 18.30
N ALA A 449 6.97 1.10 17.06
CA ALA A 449 6.40 -0.15 16.57
C ALA A 449 7.43 -1.30 16.51
N GLY A 450 8.73 -0.99 16.42
CA GLY A 450 9.79 -2.00 16.51
C GLY A 450 10.18 -2.35 17.95
N LEU A 451 10.12 -1.38 18.86
CA LEU A 451 10.34 -1.60 20.30
C LEU A 451 9.18 -2.33 20.96
N TRP A 452 7.95 -2.08 20.52
CA TRP A 452 6.75 -2.76 20.98
C TRP A 452 5.95 -3.33 19.80
N PRO A 453 6.37 -4.46 19.23
CA PRO A 453 5.75 -5.04 18.04
C PRO A 453 4.45 -5.81 18.32
N GLU A 454 4.16 -6.12 19.58
CA GLU A 454 3.05 -6.98 19.99
C GLU A 454 1.69 -6.59 19.38
N PRO A 455 1.27 -5.30 19.39
CA PRO A 455 -0.03 -4.94 18.80
C PRO A 455 -0.11 -5.22 17.30
N LEU A 456 0.99 -4.99 16.56
CA LEU A 456 1.05 -5.27 15.11
C LEU A 456 1.10 -6.77 14.82
N LEU A 457 1.81 -7.54 15.65
CA LEU A 457 1.87 -9.00 15.54
C LEU A 457 0.51 -9.63 15.81
N GLN A 458 -0.17 -9.24 16.89
CA GLN A 458 -1.52 -9.72 17.21
C GLN A 458 -2.52 -9.36 16.12
N LEU A 459 -2.52 -8.11 15.66
CA LEU A 459 -3.40 -7.69 14.58
C LEU A 459 -3.15 -8.47 13.28
N SER A 460 -1.88 -8.71 12.94
CA SER A 460 -1.51 -9.48 11.74
C SER A 460 -1.85 -10.97 11.87
N GLY A 461 -1.71 -11.54 13.08
CA GLY A 461 -2.11 -12.92 13.39
C GLY A 461 -3.62 -13.09 13.30
N ASN A 462 -4.39 -12.17 13.89
CA ASN A 462 -5.84 -12.15 13.79
C ASN A 462 -6.31 -12.00 12.33
N ALA A 463 -5.61 -11.20 11.53
CA ALA A 463 -5.88 -11.07 10.09
C ALA A 463 -5.60 -12.37 9.31
N ALA A 464 -4.53 -13.09 9.66
CA ALA A 464 -4.24 -14.40 9.08
C ALA A 464 -5.29 -15.45 9.49
N ASP A 465 -5.71 -15.46 10.75
CA ASP A 465 -6.76 -16.33 11.25
C ASP A 465 -8.10 -16.06 10.58
N ALA A 466 -8.46 -14.79 10.36
CA ALA A 466 -9.68 -14.39 9.66
C ALA A 466 -9.70 -14.82 8.17
N LEU A 467 -8.54 -15.07 7.56
CA LEU A 467 -8.45 -15.63 6.22
C LEU A 467 -8.66 -17.16 6.19
N ILE A 468 -8.24 -17.86 7.26
CA ILE A 468 -8.29 -19.33 7.32
C ILE A 468 -9.63 -19.82 7.87
N ARG A 469 -10.22 -19.11 8.84
CA ARG A 469 -11.53 -19.42 9.43
C ARG A 469 -12.63 -18.98 8.45
N ARG A 470 -13.04 -19.88 7.55
CA ARG A 470 -14.14 -19.65 6.59
C ARG A 470 -15.45 -19.31 7.30
#